data_AF-A0A160NS47-F1
#
_entry.id   AF-A0A160NS47-F1
#
_cell.length_a   1.000
_cell.length_b   1.000
_cell.length_c   1.000
_cell.angle_alpha   90.00
_cell.angle_beta   90.00
_cell.angle_gamma   90.00
#
_symmetry.space_group_name_H-M   'P 1'
#
loop_
_entity.id
_entity.type
_entity.pdbx_description
1 polymer ?
#
loop_
_entity_poly.entity_id
_entity_poly.type
_entity_poly.pdbx_seq_one_letter_code
_entity_poly.pdbx_strand_id
1 'polypeptide(L)'
;MDLRAPVPSRRLGPYALTDDGIAVLLAHYEFHDAGIRRVIIDQEFGWEPRGRVVRLVIDARVRDEGHRWEPVCLDLAGVRRFRIDESPGAPAGVLVDAPRFTRFDGLIQVDLCAERFGSLRPRSGQEVFEGSEWVFEAVEGTWSVLEPWSV
;
A
#
# COMPACT_ATOMS: atom_id res chain seq x y z
N MET A 1 11.45 -21.20 3.71
CA MET A 1 11.48 -19.94 4.48
C MET A 1 10.05 -19.67 4.89
N ASP A 2 9.75 -19.64 6.18
CA ASP A 2 8.39 -19.36 6.64
C ASP A 2 8.12 -17.87 6.41
N LEU A 3 7.25 -17.53 5.45
CA LEU A 3 6.89 -16.15 5.11
C LEU A 3 5.90 -15.55 6.13
N ARG A 4 5.50 -16.32 7.16
CA ARG A 4 4.52 -15.94 8.18
C ARG A 4 5.15 -15.16 9.34
N ALA A 5 6.01 -14.18 9.06
CA ALA A 5 6.42 -13.27 10.11
C ALA A 5 5.15 -12.60 10.69
N PRO A 6 4.83 -12.79 11.97
CA PRO A 6 3.57 -12.33 12.54
C PRO A 6 3.54 -10.80 12.49
N VAL A 7 2.51 -10.25 11.86
CA VAL A 7 2.36 -8.79 11.73
C VAL A 7 2.33 -8.17 13.14
N PRO A 8 3.14 -7.14 13.42
CA PRO A 8 3.14 -6.48 14.71
C PRO A 8 1.76 -5.92 15.05
N SER A 9 1.50 -5.75 16.34
CA SER A 9 0.24 -5.16 16.81
C SER A 9 0.08 -3.74 16.30
N ARG A 10 -1.17 -3.31 16.08
CA ARG A 10 -1.47 -1.91 15.72
C ARG A 10 -1.23 -1.02 16.92
N ARG A 11 -0.47 0.05 16.69
CA ARG A 11 -0.28 1.17 17.62
C ARG A 11 -1.33 2.25 17.41
N LEU A 12 -1.76 2.50 16.16
CA LEU A 12 -2.81 3.47 15.79
C LEU A 12 -3.69 2.94 14.65
N GLY A 13 -4.95 3.37 14.57
CA GLY A 13 -5.94 2.91 13.58
C GLY A 13 -6.70 1.64 14.01
N PRO A 14 -7.40 0.94 13.10
CA PRO A 14 -7.45 1.18 11.65
C PRO A 14 -8.30 2.40 11.28
N TYR A 15 -7.81 3.19 10.32
CA TYR A 15 -8.52 4.28 9.69
C TYR A 15 -8.92 3.86 8.28
N ALA A 16 -10.16 4.16 7.85
CA ALA A 16 -10.59 3.80 6.51
C ALA A 16 -9.77 4.56 5.45
N LEU A 17 -9.44 3.93 4.33
CA LEU A 17 -8.82 4.59 3.18
C LEU A 17 -9.82 5.43 2.37
N THR A 18 -10.77 6.13 3.02
CA THR A 18 -11.62 7.15 2.39
C THR A 18 -10.79 8.36 1.96
N ASP A 19 -11.36 9.30 1.20
CA ASP A 19 -10.61 10.50 0.78
C ASP A 19 -10.04 11.26 1.99
N ASP A 20 -10.82 11.41 3.06
CA ASP A 20 -10.36 11.99 4.33
C ASP A 20 -9.25 11.16 4.99
N GLY A 21 -9.42 9.83 5.05
CA GLY A 21 -8.42 8.96 5.66
C GLY A 21 -7.11 8.92 4.88
N ILE A 22 -7.17 9.00 3.55
CA ILE A 22 -6.02 9.16 2.66
C ILE A 22 -5.37 10.53 2.89
N ALA A 23 -6.16 11.60 3.02
CA ALA A 23 -5.64 12.94 3.31
C ALA A 23 -4.87 12.96 4.64
N VAL A 24 -5.43 12.34 5.70
CA VAL A 24 -4.75 12.21 6.99
C VAL A 24 -3.46 11.40 6.87
N LEU A 25 -3.49 10.27 6.16
CA LEU A 25 -2.30 9.44 5.94
C LEU A 25 -1.18 10.23 5.26
N LEU A 26 -1.49 10.89 4.15
CA LEU A 26 -0.52 11.64 3.35
C LEU A 26 -0.06 12.95 4.03
N ALA A 27 -0.86 13.49 4.94
CA ALA A 27 -0.51 14.64 5.78
C ALA A 27 0.41 14.28 6.95
N HIS A 28 0.39 13.03 7.43
CA HIS A 28 1.23 12.60 8.55
C HIS A 28 2.56 11.98 8.09
N TYR A 29 2.56 11.32 6.92
CA TYR A 29 3.69 10.53 6.44
C TYR A 29 4.28 11.01 5.11
N GLU A 30 5.58 10.81 4.98
CA GLU A 30 6.38 10.88 3.76
C GLU A 30 6.73 9.47 3.28
N PHE A 31 6.44 9.19 2.01
CA PHE A 31 6.60 7.87 1.39
C PHE A 31 7.64 7.83 0.25
N HIS A 32 8.31 8.94 -0.05
CA HIS A 32 9.30 9.04 -1.14
C HIS A 32 10.73 8.70 -0.67
N ASP A 33 11.62 8.36 -1.62
CA ASP A 33 13.06 8.09 -1.44
C ASP A 33 13.42 7.18 -0.25
N ALA A 34 13.49 5.87 -0.50
CA ALA A 34 13.74 4.82 0.50
C ALA A 34 12.64 4.68 1.57
N GLY A 35 11.46 5.23 1.26
CA GLY A 35 10.24 5.29 2.06
C GLY A 35 9.53 3.96 2.34
N ILE A 36 10.06 2.86 1.82
CA ILE A 36 9.55 1.50 2.02
C ILE A 36 10.78 0.63 2.22
N ARG A 37 10.78 -0.21 3.26
CA ARG A 37 11.87 -1.18 3.49
C ARG A 37 11.43 -2.62 3.39
N ARG A 38 10.12 -2.85 3.39
CA ARG A 38 9.52 -4.18 3.43
C ARG A 38 8.09 -4.07 2.98
N VAL A 39 7.63 -4.95 2.10
CA VAL A 39 6.22 -5.23 1.83
C VAL A 39 5.99 -6.69 2.18
N ILE A 40 5.20 -6.95 3.21
CA ILE A 40 4.76 -8.31 3.57
C ILE A 40 3.35 -8.46 3.06
N ILE A 41 3.11 -9.51 2.27
CA ILE A 41 1.79 -9.87 1.76
C ILE A 41 1.32 -11.11 2.50
N ASP A 42 0.41 -10.93 3.45
CA ASP A 42 -0.24 -12.04 4.15
C ASP A 42 -1.45 -12.46 3.29
N GLN A 43 -1.30 -13.58 2.57
CA GLN A 43 -2.27 -14.04 1.57
C GLN A 43 -3.04 -15.26 2.06
N GLU A 44 -4.33 -15.09 2.36
CA GLU A 44 -5.28 -16.19 2.21
C GLU A 44 -5.89 -16.13 0.80
N PHE A 45 -5.30 -16.86 -0.14
CA PHE A 45 -5.91 -17.10 -1.45
C PHE A 45 -6.85 -18.30 -1.40
N GLY A 46 -8.06 -18.09 -0.86
CA GLY A 46 -9.17 -19.01 -1.02
C GLY A 46 -9.70 -19.03 -2.47
N TRP A 47 -10.32 -20.13 -2.87
CA TRP A 47 -10.98 -20.27 -4.19
C TRP A 47 -12.22 -19.37 -4.34
N GLU A 48 -12.71 -18.75 -3.26
CA GLU A 48 -13.85 -17.85 -3.30
C GLU A 48 -13.44 -16.39 -3.59
N PRO A 49 -14.15 -15.69 -4.51
CA PRO A 49 -13.92 -14.26 -4.79
C PRO A 49 -14.19 -13.32 -3.61
N ARG A 50 -14.88 -13.81 -2.57
CA ARG A 50 -15.18 -13.07 -1.33
C ARG A 50 -14.14 -13.48 -0.29
N GLY A 51 -13.13 -12.63 -0.07
CA GLY A 51 -12.22 -12.83 1.07
C GLY A 51 -10.73 -12.71 0.77
N ARG A 52 -10.31 -12.29 -0.42
CA ARG A 52 -8.90 -11.96 -0.65
C ARG A 52 -8.54 -10.72 0.17
N VAL A 53 -7.80 -10.94 1.24
CA VAL A 53 -7.19 -9.90 2.05
C VAL A 53 -5.73 -9.79 1.64
N VAL A 54 -5.28 -8.56 1.41
CA VAL A 54 -3.88 -8.24 1.23
C VAL A 54 -3.52 -7.26 2.32
N ARG A 55 -2.60 -7.68 3.18
CA ARG A 55 -1.89 -6.75 4.04
C ARG A 55 -0.65 -6.26 3.31
N LEU A 56 -0.35 -4.98 3.41
CA LEU A 56 0.91 -4.36 3.01
C LEU A 56 1.46 -3.68 4.25
N VAL A 57 2.73 -3.89 4.56
CA VAL A 57 3.45 -3.11 5.57
C VAL A 57 4.43 -2.22 4.81
N ILE A 58 4.64 -0.99 5.26
CA ILE A 58 5.42 0.05 4.61
C ILE A 58 6.10 0.87 5.69
N ASP A 59 7.43 0.89 5.74
CA ASP A 59 8.15 1.73 6.71
C ASP A 59 8.19 3.18 6.22
N ALA A 60 7.27 4.04 6.67
CA ALA A 60 7.16 5.44 6.23
C ALA A 60 7.81 6.41 7.21
N ARG A 61 8.19 7.60 6.72
CA ARG A 61 8.79 8.65 7.56
C ARG A 61 7.72 9.61 8.09
N VAL A 62 7.81 9.99 9.36
CA VAL A 62 6.92 11.01 9.95
C VAL A 62 7.35 12.41 9.49
N ARG A 63 6.41 13.20 8.96
CA ARG A 63 6.69 14.55 8.41
C ARG A 63 7.25 15.52 9.45
N ASP A 64 6.58 15.63 10.59
CA ASP A 64 6.86 16.70 11.57
C ASP A 64 7.85 16.29 12.68
N GLU A 65 8.25 15.02 12.74
CA GLU A 65 9.06 14.47 13.85
C GLU A 65 10.44 13.98 13.40
N GLY A 66 11.25 14.90 12.87
CA GLY A 66 12.71 14.78 12.89
C GLY A 66 13.29 13.50 12.26
N HIS A 67 12.73 13.02 11.15
CA HIS A 67 13.18 11.82 10.44
C HIS A 67 12.88 10.47 11.14
N ARG A 68 11.92 10.40 12.09
CA ARG A 68 11.46 9.12 12.65
C ARG A 68 10.79 8.25 11.57
N TRP A 69 11.07 6.95 11.60
CA TRP A 69 10.47 5.94 10.74
C TRP A 69 9.44 5.10 11.50
N GLU A 70 8.33 4.79 10.87
CA GLU A 70 7.24 3.99 11.44
C GLU A 70 6.70 2.97 10.44
N PRO A 71 6.44 1.72 10.87
CA PRO A 71 5.76 0.77 10.02
C PRO A 71 4.27 1.16 9.90
N VAL A 72 3.87 1.59 8.71
CA VAL A 72 2.49 1.83 8.30
C VAL A 72 1.96 0.58 7.62
N CYS A 73 0.75 0.16 7.98
CA CYS A 73 0.10 -1.00 7.41
C CYS A 73 -1.13 -0.58 6.62
N LEU A 74 -1.25 -1.09 5.38
CA LEU A 74 -2.45 -1.01 4.55
C LEU A 74 -3.10 -2.41 4.52
N ASP A 75 -4.30 -2.52 5.06
CA ASP A 75 -5.12 -3.72 4.95
C ASP A 75 -6.14 -3.52 3.83
N LEU A 76 -6.07 -4.33 2.79
CA LEU A 76 -6.99 -4.32 1.65
C LEU A 76 -7.88 -5.55 1.70
N ALA A 77 -9.19 -5.37 1.55
CA ALA A 77 -10.16 -6.45 1.58
C ALA A 77 -10.98 -6.53 0.29
N GLY A 78 -11.35 -7.76 -0.07
CA GLY A 78 -12.04 -8.03 -1.32
C GLY A 78 -11.18 -7.71 -2.54
N VAL A 79 -9.87 -8.00 -2.49
CA VAL A 79 -8.93 -7.75 -3.59
C VAL A 79 -9.37 -8.50 -4.84
N ARG A 80 -9.71 -7.76 -5.90
CA ARG A 80 -10.14 -8.31 -7.19
C ARG A 80 -8.97 -8.59 -8.11
N ARG A 81 -7.98 -7.69 -8.13
CA ARG A 81 -6.80 -7.75 -9.00
C ARG A 81 -5.58 -7.20 -8.26
N PHE A 82 -4.40 -7.70 -8.60
CA PHE A 82 -3.13 -7.12 -8.17
C PHE A 82 -2.03 -7.42 -9.20
N ARG A 83 -1.00 -6.57 -9.24
CA ARG A 83 0.24 -6.76 -10.00
C ARG A 83 1.42 -6.29 -9.17
N ILE A 84 2.48 -7.10 -9.17
CA ILE A 84 3.74 -6.82 -8.51
C ILE A 84 4.82 -7.26 -9.49
N ASP A 85 5.37 -6.32 -10.22
CA ASP A 85 6.48 -6.55 -11.12
C ASP A 85 7.78 -6.34 -10.34
N GLU A 86 8.49 -7.43 -10.04
CA GLU A 86 9.82 -7.38 -9.42
C GLU A 86 10.87 -7.15 -10.53
N SER A 87 11.16 -5.88 -10.84
CA SER A 87 12.16 -5.53 -11.86
C SER A 87 13.58 -5.96 -11.44
N PRO A 88 14.37 -6.61 -12.31
CA PRO A 88 15.76 -6.97 -12.01
C PRO A 88 16.62 -5.73 -11.76
N GLY A 89 17.10 -5.56 -10.52
CA GLY A 89 17.98 -4.45 -10.13
C GLY A 89 17.29 -3.32 -9.37
N ALA A 90 15.96 -3.32 -9.27
CA ALA A 90 15.27 -2.54 -8.25
C ALA A 90 15.42 -3.29 -6.91
N PRO A 91 15.95 -2.67 -5.84
CA PRO A 91 15.83 -3.27 -4.52
C PRO A 91 14.34 -3.45 -4.26
N ALA A 92 13.90 -4.68 -3.98
CA ALA A 92 12.52 -4.97 -3.66
C ALA A 92 11.98 -3.92 -2.66
N GLY A 93 11.05 -3.08 -3.10
CA GLY A 93 10.36 -2.13 -2.25
C GLY A 93 11.04 -0.78 -2.04
N VAL A 94 11.61 -0.13 -3.06
CA VAL A 94 11.84 1.32 -3.01
C VAL A 94 10.78 2.04 -3.85
N LEU A 95 10.00 2.93 -3.23
CA LEU A 95 9.15 3.83 -3.99
C LEU A 95 9.90 5.10 -4.34
N VAL A 96 9.88 5.43 -5.64
CA VAL A 96 10.43 6.68 -6.16
C VAL A 96 9.43 7.82 -5.95
N ASP A 97 8.13 7.51 -5.98
CA ASP A 97 7.03 8.44 -5.77
C ASP A 97 6.15 8.04 -4.59
N ALA A 98 5.39 9.00 -4.04
CA ALA A 98 4.38 8.68 -3.04
C ALA A 98 3.29 7.75 -3.61
N PRO A 99 2.72 6.84 -2.80
CA PRO A 99 1.65 5.97 -3.23
C PRO A 99 0.44 6.78 -3.68
N ARG A 100 -0.19 6.34 -4.77
CA ARG A 100 -1.42 6.92 -5.29
C ARG A 100 -2.60 6.05 -4.94
N PHE A 101 -3.64 6.72 -4.44
CA PHE A 101 -4.91 6.11 -4.11
C PHE A 101 -5.95 6.68 -5.07
N THR A 102 -6.56 5.83 -5.88
CA THR A 102 -7.61 6.20 -6.84
C THR A 102 -8.86 5.37 -6.62
N ARG A 103 -10.02 5.92 -7.00
CA ARG A 103 -11.31 5.24 -6.89
C ARG A 103 -11.95 5.13 -8.26
N PHE A 104 -12.30 3.91 -8.67
CA PHE A 104 -13.02 3.63 -9.90
C PHE A 104 -14.07 2.54 -9.66
N ASP A 105 -15.30 2.78 -10.13
CA ASP A 105 -16.39 1.79 -10.09
C ASP A 105 -16.62 1.13 -8.72
N GLY A 106 -16.48 1.93 -7.65
CA GLY A 106 -16.64 1.46 -6.26
C GLY A 106 -15.46 0.65 -5.72
N LEU A 107 -14.34 0.59 -6.43
CA LEU A 107 -13.10 -0.07 -6.02
C LEU A 107 -12.05 1.00 -5.67
N ILE A 108 -11.24 0.69 -4.66
CA ILE A 108 -10.01 1.42 -4.36
C ILE A 108 -8.85 0.77 -5.10
N GLN A 109 -8.09 1.59 -5.81
CA GLN A 109 -6.82 1.22 -6.39
C GLN A 109 -5.70 1.86 -5.58
N VAL A 110 -4.76 1.03 -5.14
CA VAL A 110 -3.55 1.44 -4.43
C VAL A 110 -2.38 1.15 -5.33
N ASP A 111 -1.82 2.21 -5.90
CA ASP A 111 -0.65 2.19 -6.75
C ASP A 111 0.56 2.66 -5.95
N LEU A 112 1.50 1.74 -5.72
CA LEU A 112 2.71 2.04 -4.98
C LEU A 112 3.84 2.54 -5.90
N CYS A 113 3.78 2.29 -7.21
CA CYS A 113 4.84 2.67 -8.17
C CYS A 113 4.22 3.40 -9.37
N ALA A 114 3.71 4.60 -9.09
CA ALA A 114 2.96 5.41 -10.05
C ALA A 114 3.86 6.12 -11.07
N GLU A 115 4.77 5.40 -11.72
CA GLU A 115 5.77 5.99 -12.62
C GLU A 115 5.18 6.58 -13.91
N ARG A 116 3.92 6.26 -14.23
CA ARG A 116 3.32 6.64 -15.51
C ARG A 116 1.86 7.00 -15.42
N PHE A 117 1.60 8.31 -15.46
CA PHE A 117 0.40 8.80 -16.14
C PHE A 117 0.82 9.94 -17.06
N GLY A 118 0.82 9.69 -18.38
CA GLY A 118 1.09 10.71 -19.40
C GLY A 118 0.06 11.87 -19.40
N SER A 119 -0.96 11.78 -18.56
CA SER A 119 -1.84 12.87 -18.15
C SER A 119 -1.99 12.84 -16.64
N LEU A 120 -2.12 14.00 -15.99
CA LEU A 120 -2.14 14.13 -14.52
C LEU A 120 -3.25 13.33 -13.80
N ARG A 121 -4.18 12.69 -14.53
CA ARG A 121 -5.30 11.92 -13.99
C ARG A 121 -5.64 10.71 -14.87
N PRO A 122 -5.45 9.47 -14.40
CA PRO A 122 -5.97 8.29 -15.09
C PRO A 122 -7.48 8.39 -15.27
N ARG A 123 -7.98 7.84 -16.39
CA ARG A 123 -9.41 7.89 -16.78
C ARG A 123 -10.18 6.65 -16.36
N SER A 124 -9.49 5.55 -16.08
CA SER A 124 -10.10 4.28 -15.70
C SER A 124 -9.18 3.45 -14.83
N GLY A 125 -9.76 2.48 -14.12
CA GLY A 125 -8.97 1.53 -13.34
C GLY A 125 -8.08 0.64 -14.20
N GLN A 126 -8.45 0.37 -15.45
CA GLN A 126 -7.61 -0.38 -16.38
C GLN A 126 -6.31 0.38 -16.72
N GLU A 127 -6.40 1.69 -16.94
CA GLU A 127 -5.23 2.53 -17.25
C GLU A 127 -4.22 2.54 -16.09
N VAL A 128 -4.71 2.63 -14.85
CA VAL A 128 -3.87 2.48 -13.65
C VAL A 128 -3.23 1.09 -13.62
N PHE A 129 -4.05 0.05 -13.76
CA PHE A 129 -3.55 -1.32 -13.63
C PHE A 129 -2.49 -1.66 -14.69
N GLU A 130 -2.61 -1.14 -15.91
CA GLU A 130 -1.64 -1.37 -16.98
C GLU A 130 -0.38 -0.50 -16.86
N GLY A 131 -0.50 0.69 -16.26
CA GLY A 131 0.61 1.65 -16.11
C GLY A 131 1.52 1.42 -14.89
N SER A 132 1.03 0.74 -13.85
CA SER A 132 1.71 0.68 -12.54
C SER A 132 2.39 -0.66 -12.27
N GLU A 133 3.68 -0.66 -11.97
CA GLU A 133 4.41 -1.90 -11.67
C GLU A 133 3.87 -2.60 -10.40
N TRP A 134 3.41 -1.81 -9.42
CA TRP A 134 2.95 -2.28 -8.11
C TRP A 134 1.56 -1.71 -7.81
N VAL A 135 0.51 -2.50 -8.06
CA VAL A 135 -0.88 -2.02 -7.96
C VAL A 135 -1.82 -3.09 -7.41
N PHE A 136 -2.75 -2.66 -6.57
CA PHE A 136 -3.81 -3.48 -5.98
C PHE A 136 -5.17 -2.84 -6.23
N GLU A 137 -6.17 -3.66 -6.56
CA GLU A 137 -7.56 -3.26 -6.72
C GLU A 137 -8.42 -4.01 -5.70
N ALA A 138 -9.05 -3.28 -4.78
CA ALA A 138 -9.79 -3.82 -3.66
C ALA A 138 -11.17 -3.17 -3.51
N VAL A 139 -12.08 -3.83 -2.81
CA VAL A 139 -13.41 -3.28 -2.50
C VAL A 139 -13.30 -2.25 -1.37
N GLU A 140 -12.46 -2.55 -0.38
CA GLU A 140 -12.25 -1.70 0.78
C GLU A 140 -10.80 -1.75 1.23
N GLY A 141 -10.42 -0.77 2.05
CA GLY A 141 -9.13 -0.79 2.70
C GLY A 141 -9.05 0.12 3.90
N THR A 142 -8.12 -0.19 4.78
CA THR A 142 -7.80 0.60 5.98
C THR A 142 -6.30 0.78 6.10
N TRP A 143 -5.88 1.81 6.82
CA TRP A 143 -4.49 2.00 7.20
C TRP A 143 -4.33 2.10 8.72
N SER A 144 -3.18 1.69 9.20
CA SER A 144 -2.82 1.73 10.62
C SER A 144 -1.32 1.94 10.79
N VAL A 145 -0.92 2.34 11.99
CA VAL A 145 0.49 2.37 12.38
C VAL A 145 0.74 1.14 13.23
N LEU A 146 1.81 0.41 12.97
CA LEU A 146 2.17 -0.78 13.72
C LEU A 146 3.22 -0.44 14.78
N GLU A 147 3.30 -1.29 15.79
CA GLU A 147 4.49 -1.35 16.62
C GLU A 147 5.71 -1.77 15.78
N PRO A 148 6.91 -1.25 16.07
CA PRO A 148 8.13 -1.78 15.49
C PRO A 148 8.23 -3.29 15.73
N TRP A 149 8.79 -4.02 14.77
CA TRP A 149 9.15 -5.42 14.98
C TRP A 149 10.10 -5.50 16.17
N SER A 150 9.69 -6.17 17.24
CA SER A 150 10.59 -6.52 18.33
C SER A 150 11.62 -7.50 17.77
N VAL A 151 12.85 -7.02 17.60
CA VAL A 151 14.02 -7.81 17.16
C VAL A 151 14.43 -8.78 18.25
#